data_AF-A0A090VYM8-F1
#
_entry.id   AF-A0A090VYM8-F1
#
_cell.length_a   1.000
_cell.length_b   1.000
_cell.length_c   1.000
_cell.angle_alpha   90.00
_cell.angle_beta   90.00
_cell.angle_gamma   90.00
#
_symmetry.space_group_name_H-M   'P 1'
#
loop_
_entity.id
_entity.type
_entity.pdbx_description
1 polymer ?
#
loop_
_entity_poly.entity_id
_entity_poly.type
_entity_poly.pdbx_seq_one_letter_code
_entity_poly.pdbx_strand_id
1 'polypeptide(L)' 'MYNEDFHFVGDGRGRRRVLVNGNEVKSCVWTDVKRGVACFHPQPLRIHKQKRGEIYSRKLRGVITVEFK' A
#
# COMPACT_ATOMS: atom_id res chain seq x y z
N MET A 1 4.18 -2.85 -21.19
CA MET A 1 2.94 -3.34 -20.54
C MET A 1 2.87 -2.75 -19.15
N TYR A 2 1.83 -2.00 -18.81
CA TYR A 2 1.63 -1.56 -17.44
C TYR A 2 1.43 -2.81 -16.56
N ASN A 3 2.16 -2.90 -15.45
CA ASN A 3 1.91 -3.97 -14.50
C ASN A 3 0.54 -3.69 -13.85
N GLU A 4 -0.49 -4.45 -14.25
CA GLU A 4 -1.83 -4.28 -13.73
C GLU A 4 -1.89 -4.61 -12.24
N ASP A 5 -1.05 -5.54 -11.79
CA ASP A 5 -0.99 -6.02 -10.40
C ASP A 5 -0.29 -5.06 -9.42
N PHE A 6 0.48 -4.09 -9.93
CA PHE A 6 1.18 -3.12 -9.09
C PHE A 6 0.44 -1.78 -9.08
N HIS A 7 -0.04 -1.39 -7.91
CA HIS A 7 -0.72 -0.13 -7.70
C HIS A 7 0.06 0.72 -6.70
N PHE A 8 0.16 2.02 -6.95
CA PHE A 8 0.81 2.94 -6.01
C PHE A 8 0.12 4.30 -6.04
N VAL A 9 0.34 5.10 -5.00
CA VAL A 9 -0.15 6.48 -4.96
C VAL A 9 0.52 7.28 -6.07
N GLY A 10 -0.27 7.86 -6.99
CA GLY A 10 0.24 8.66 -8.10
C GLY A 10 0.36 7.93 -9.44
N ASP A 11 -0.06 6.67 -9.52
CA ASP A 11 -0.10 5.86 -10.76
C ASP A 11 -1.22 6.24 -11.76
N GLY A 12 -1.99 7.30 -11.47
CA GLY A 12 -2.99 7.87 -12.38
C GLY A 12 -4.32 7.12 -12.51
N ARG A 13 -4.55 6.00 -11.82
CA ARG A 13 -5.77 5.18 -11.98
C ARG A 13 -6.88 5.44 -10.94
N GLY A 14 -6.89 6.63 -10.33
CA GLY A 14 -7.94 7.06 -9.40
C GLY A 14 -7.79 6.56 -7.96
N ARG A 15 -8.82 6.84 -7.14
CA ARG A 15 -8.87 6.49 -5.71
C ARG A 15 -9.28 5.03 -5.53
N ARG A 16 -8.65 4.36 -4.55
CA ARG A 16 -8.85 2.92 -4.32
C ARG A 16 -8.89 2.59 -2.84
N ARG A 17 -9.59 1.51 -2.50
CA ARG A 17 -9.44 0.79 -1.24
C ARG A 17 -8.54 -0.42 -1.46
N VAL A 18 -7.63 -0.65 -0.53
CA VAL A 18 -6.76 -1.83 -0.52
C VAL A 18 -7.14 -2.66 0.70
N LEU A 19 -7.47 -3.92 0.48
CA LEU A 19 -7.76 -4.88 1.54
C LEU A 19 -6.67 -5.96 1.57
N VAL A 20 -6.23 -6.34 2.76
CA VAL A 20 -5.36 -7.50 3.00
C VAL A 20 -6.16 -8.51 3.81
N ASN A 21 -6.38 -9.70 3.26
CA ASN A 21 -7.21 -10.75 3.88
C ASN A 21 -8.59 -10.20 4.32
N GLY A 22 -9.22 -9.39 3.47
CA GLY A 22 -10.52 -8.76 3.74
C GLY A 22 -10.50 -7.56 4.70
N ASN A 23 -9.34 -7.15 5.23
CA ASN A 23 -9.22 -5.99 6.12
C ASN A 23 -8.70 -4.77 5.37
N GLU A 24 -9.42 -3.65 5.42
CA GLU A 24 -8.99 -2.41 4.77
C GLU A 24 -7.69 -1.86 5.38
N VAL A 25 -6.68 -1.64 4.54
CA VAL A 25 -5.41 -1.04 4.90
C VAL A 25 -5.46 0.45 4.62
N LYS A 26 -5.66 1.23 5.68
CA LYS A 26 -5.58 2.69 5.63
C LYS A 26 -4.15 3.15 5.36
N SER A 27 -3.99 4.29 4.70
CA SER A 27 -2.68 4.89 4.36
C SER A 27 -1.76 3.94 3.58
N CYS A 28 -2.33 3.11 2.69
CA CYS A 28 -1.56 2.27 1.78
C CYS A 28 -0.85 3.14 0.73
N VAL A 29 0.45 2.93 0.57
CA VAL A 29 1.33 3.68 -0.33
C VAL A 29 1.46 2.97 -1.68
N TRP A 30 1.60 1.65 -1.62
CA TRP A 30 1.63 0.78 -2.79
C TRP A 30 1.24 -0.65 -2.42
N THR A 31 0.79 -1.40 -3.42
CA THR A 31 0.50 -2.83 -3.29
C THR A 31 0.90 -3.58 -4.56
N ASP A 32 1.36 -4.81 -4.37
CA ASP A 32 1.63 -5.79 -5.42
C ASP A 32 0.67 -6.96 -5.21
N VAL A 33 -0.39 -7.01 -6.01
CA VAL A 33 -1.48 -7.98 -5.88
C VAL A 33 -0.96 -9.39 -6.08
N LYS A 34 -0.17 -9.59 -7.13
CA LYS A 34 0.41 -10.89 -7.49
C LYS A 34 1.36 -11.42 -6.43
N ARG A 35 2.17 -10.56 -5.80
CA ARG A 35 3.07 -10.96 -4.71
C ARG A 35 2.38 -11.03 -3.35
N GLY A 36 1.15 -10.55 -3.24
CA GLY A 36 0.41 -10.55 -1.98
C GLY A 36 1.01 -9.60 -0.94
N VAL A 37 1.48 -8.41 -1.34
CA VAL A 37 2.16 -7.46 -0.44
C VAL A 37 1.57 -6.06 -0.54
N ALA A 38 1.20 -5.48 0.60
CA ALA A 38 0.81 -4.07 0.71
C ALA A 38 1.79 -3.32 1.63
N CYS A 39 2.24 -2.14 1.21
CA CYS A 39 3.02 -1.22 2.03
C CYS A 39 2.16 -0.05 2.49
N PHE A 40 2.29 0.31 3.76
CA PHE A 40 1.47 1.36 4.37
C PHE A 40 2.25 2.15 5.42
N HIS A 41 1.77 3.36 5.70
CA HIS A 41 2.22 4.15 6.82
C HIS A 41 1.35 3.86 8.06
N PRO A 42 1.90 3.29 9.15
CA PRO A 42 1.15 3.08 10.37
C PRO A 42 0.69 4.42 10.97
N GLN A 43 -0.46 4.39 11.65
CA GLN A 43 -0.97 5.53 12.41
C GLN A 43 -0.70 5.33 13.92
N PRO A 44 -0.23 6.37 14.64
CA PRO A 44 0.18 7.69 14.13
C PRO A 44 1.45 7.61 13.26
N LEU A 45 1.61 8.56 12.33
CA LEU A 45 2.79 8.65 11.46
C LEU A 45 4.09 8.79 12.29
N ARG A 46 5.14 8.10 11.86
CA ARG A 46 6.46 8.11 12.51
C ARG A 46 7.54 8.36 11.47
N ILE A 47 8.62 9.04 11.86
CA ILE A 47 9.82 9.20 11.02
C ILE A 47 10.67 7.93 11.14
N HIS A 48 11.27 7.51 10.03
CA HIS A 48 12.17 6.36 10.01
C HIS A 48 13.46 6.68 10.77
N LYS A 49 13.76 5.90 11.82
CA LYS A 49 14.89 6.19 12.75
C LYS A 49 16.26 6.23 12.06
N GLN A 50 16.48 5.40 11.05
CA GLN A 50 17.77 5.28 10.36
C GLN A 50 17.83 6.04 9.03
N LYS A 51 16.68 6.50 8.51
CA LYS A 51 16.59 7.12 7.19
C LYS A 51 15.99 8.50 7.35
N ARG A 52 16.86 9.51 7.41
CA ARG A 52 16.45 10.90 7.67
C ARG A 52 15.49 11.36 6.58
N GLY A 53 14.36 11.94 6.99
CA GLY A 53 13.36 12.49 6.08
C GLY A 53 12.36 11.49 5.51
N GLU A 54 12.50 10.18 5.78
CA GLU A 54 11.54 9.17 5.32
C GLU A 54 10.47 8.86 6.38
N ILE A 55 9.23 8.65 5.95
CA ILE A 55 8.15 8.16 6.82
C ILE A 55 8.32 6.65 7.03
N TYR A 56 8.25 6.22 8.29
CA TYR A 56 8.25 4.81 8.65
C TYR A 56 7.10 4.07 7.98
N SER A 57 7.43 2.95 7.34
CA SER A 57 6.47 2.14 6.58
C SER A 57 6.57 0.68 7.02
N ARG A 58 5.45 -0.03 6.95
CA ARG A 58 5.38 -1.48 7.20
C ARG A 58 4.79 -2.19 5.98
N LYS A 59 5.11 -3.47 5.85
CA LYS A 59 4.52 -4.37 4.86
C LYS A 59 3.58 -5.35 5.54
N LEU A 60 2.39 -5.52 4.96
CA LEU A 60 1.49 -6.63 5.25
C LEU A 60 1.55 -7.62 4.10
N ARG A 61 1.33 -8.89 4.41
CA ARG A 61 1.26 -9.97 3.43
C ARG A 61 -0.07 -10.70 3.53
N GLY A 62 -0.59 -11.12 2.38
CA GLY A 62 -1.85 -11.85 2.30
C GLY A 62 -2.51 -11.74 0.94
N VAL A 63 -3.75 -12.18 0.86
CA VAL A 63 -4.59 -11.97 -0.32
C VAL A 63 -4.91 -10.48 -0.41
N ILE A 64 -4.56 -9.87 -1.53
CA ILE A 64 -4.80 -8.44 -1.80
C ILE A 64 -6.05 -8.30 -2.66
N THR A 65 -6.95 -7.41 -2.24
CA THR A 65 -8.07 -6.95 -3.06
C THR A 65 -7.97 -5.44 -3.23
N VAL A 66 -8.11 -4.97 -4.48
CA VAL A 66 -8.09 -3.54 -4.82
C VAL A 66 -9.45 -3.17 -5.39
N GLU A 67 -10.15 -2.26 -4.71
CA GLU A 67 -11.47 -1.77 -5.13
C GLU A 67 -11.33 -0.33 -5.63
N PHE A 68 -11.76 -0.08 -6.86
CA PHE A 68 -11.83 1.25 -7.45
C PHE A 68 -13.13 1.94 -7.00
N LYS A 69 -13.03 3.24 -6.66
CA LYS A 69 -14.20 4.08 -6.35
C LYS A 69 -14.63 4.90 -7.55
#